data_AF-A0A3M7TSB3-F1
#
_entry.id   AF-A0A3M7TSB3-F1
#
_cell.length_a   1.000
_cell.length_b   1.000
_cell.length_c   1.000
_cell.angle_alpha   90.00
_cell.angle_beta   90.00
_cell.angle_gamma   90.00
#
_symmetry.space_group_name_H-M   'P 1'
#
loop_
_entity.id
_entity.type
_entity.pdbx_description
1 polymer ?
#
loop_
_entity_poly.entity_id
_entity_poly.type
_entity_poly.pdbx_seq_one_letter_code
_entity_poly.pdbx_strand_id
1 'polypeptide(L)'
;MNISAKTVVAKMEQELGQVRKHINTGSSADIREHVTALRTYCDLLLATESSSEAAKSDASAMDILERQRMMGDLDDDKSSAPRQPKRSAYDDDDKPDSDSLFDF
;
A
#
# COMPACT_ATOMS: atom_id res chain seq x y z
N MET A 1 -2.23 -13.68 -3.43
CA MET A 1 -2.11 -14.78 -4.41
C MET A 1 -2.13 -14.15 -5.80
N ASN A 2 -0.99 -14.07 -6.50
CA ASN A 2 -0.91 -13.40 -7.82
C ASN A 2 -1.25 -14.41 -8.92
N ILE A 3 -2.55 -14.66 -9.14
CA ILE A 3 -2.99 -15.41 -10.32
C ILE A 3 -2.94 -14.43 -11.50
N SER A 4 -2.18 -14.77 -12.56
CA SER A 4 -2.09 -13.91 -13.72
C SER A 4 -3.45 -13.80 -14.42
N ALA A 5 -3.86 -12.60 -14.82
CA ALA A 5 -5.11 -12.38 -15.56
C ALA A 5 -5.22 -13.30 -16.80
N LYS A 6 -4.09 -13.59 -17.45
CA LYS A 6 -4.00 -14.55 -18.58
C LYS A 6 -4.47 -15.95 -18.20
N THR A 7 -4.10 -16.43 -17.01
CA THR A 7 -4.51 -17.74 -16.50
C THR A 7 -6.01 -17.79 -16.21
N VAL A 8 -6.56 -16.71 -15.64
CA VAL A 8 -8.01 -16.62 -15.38
C VAL A 8 -8.80 -16.64 -16.68
N VAL A 9 -8.40 -15.85 -17.67
CA VAL A 9 -9.05 -15.82 -19.00
C VAL A 9 -9.01 -17.19 -19.67
N ALA A 10 -7.87 -17.88 -19.66
CA ALA A 10 -7.77 -19.24 -20.22
C ALA A 10 -8.72 -20.23 -19.53
N LYS A 11 -8.93 -20.08 -18.21
CA LYS A 11 -9.90 -20.90 -17.46
C LYS A 11 -11.35 -20.54 -17.78
N MET A 12 -11.64 -19.25 -17.97
CA MET A 12 -12.96 -18.81 -18.41
C MET A 12 -13.33 -19.41 -19.77
N GLU A 13 -12.41 -19.45 -20.73
CA GLU A 13 -12.64 -20.07 -22.03
C GLU A 13 -12.96 -21.57 -21.93
N GLN A 14 -12.27 -22.28 -21.03
CA GLN A 14 -12.52 -23.69 -20.75
C GLN A 14 -13.94 -23.90 -20.21
N GLU A 15 -14.36 -23.12 -19.20
CA GLU A 15 -15.70 -23.20 -18.62
C GLU A 15 -16.79 -22.86 -19.64
N LEU A 16 -16.57 -21.85 -20.48
CA LEU A 16 -17.49 -21.46 -21.55
C LEU A 16 -17.66 -22.60 -22.58
N GLY A 17 -16.58 -23.34 -22.86
CA GLY A 17 -16.62 -24.56 -23.65
C GLY A 17 -17.49 -25.66 -23.02
N GLN A 18 -17.46 -25.82 -21.69
CA GLN A 18 -18.34 -26.77 -20.99
C GLN A 18 -19.79 -26.31 -21.03
N VAL A 19 -20.08 -25.04 -20.73
CA VAL A 19 -21.43 -24.46 -20.85
C VAL A 19 -22.03 -24.76 -22.22
N ARG A 20 -21.27 -24.55 -23.31
CA ARG A 20 -21.74 -24.83 -24.67
C ARG A 20 -22.09 -26.31 -24.89
N LYS A 21 -21.36 -27.24 -24.30
CA LYS A 21 -21.67 -28.69 -24.37
C LYS A 21 -22.93 -29.02 -23.56
N HIS A 22 -23.06 -28.45 -22.37
CA HIS A 22 -24.19 -28.71 -21.47
C HIS A 22 -25.49 -28.08 -21.98
N ILE A 23 -25.43 -26.94 -22.68
CA ILE A 23 -26.58 -26.33 -23.37
C ILE A 23 -27.18 -27.29 -24.40
N ASN A 24 -26.34 -27.96 -25.20
CA ASN A 24 -26.82 -28.87 -26.25
C ASN A 24 -27.34 -30.21 -25.68
N THR A 25 -26.94 -30.58 -24.46
CA THR A 25 -27.33 -31.85 -23.81
C THR A 25 -28.47 -31.69 -22.81
N GLY A 26 -28.91 -30.46 -22.52
CA GLY A 26 -30.09 -30.18 -21.68
C GLY A 26 -29.85 -30.24 -20.17
N SER A 27 -28.59 -30.35 -19.72
CA SER A 27 -28.29 -30.42 -18.29
C SER A 27 -28.23 -29.03 -17.65
N SER A 28 -29.37 -28.56 -17.12
CA SER A 28 -29.49 -27.22 -16.53
C SER A 28 -28.66 -27.03 -15.25
N ALA A 29 -28.45 -28.08 -14.46
CA ALA A 29 -27.68 -28.02 -13.23
C ALA A 29 -26.19 -27.70 -13.51
N ASP A 30 -25.59 -28.43 -14.46
CA ASP A 30 -24.18 -28.26 -14.84
C ASP A 30 -23.94 -26.88 -15.46
N ILE A 31 -24.89 -26.38 -16.25
CA ILE A 31 -24.81 -25.01 -16.81
C ILE A 31 -24.74 -23.98 -15.69
N ARG A 32 -25.57 -24.10 -14.64
CA ARG A 32 -25.57 -23.16 -13.53
C ARG A 32 -24.25 -23.19 -12.77
N GLU A 33 -23.65 -24.37 -12.59
CA GLU A 33 -22.35 -24.52 -11.94
C GLU A 33 -21.25 -23.82 -12.73
N HIS A 34 -21.12 -24.12 -14.03
CA HIS A 34 -20.11 -23.51 -14.89
C HIS A 34 -20.29 -21.98 -15.05
N VAL A 35 -21.53 -21.49 -15.10
CA VAL A 35 -21.82 -20.05 -15.12
C VAL A 35 -21.48 -19.39 -13.79
N THR A 36 -21.67 -20.08 -12.67
CA THR A 36 -21.26 -19.58 -11.36
C THR A 36 -19.74 -19.48 -11.26
N ALA A 37 -19.01 -20.48 -11.78
CA ALA A 37 -17.55 -20.44 -11.88
C ALA A 37 -17.06 -19.24 -12.73
N LEU A 38 -17.71 -18.98 -13.88
CA LEU A 38 -17.43 -17.82 -14.71
C LEU A 38 -17.61 -16.50 -13.95
N ARG A 39 -18.67 -16.37 -13.15
CA ARG A 39 -18.89 -15.18 -12.31
C ARG A 39 -17.74 -14.96 -11.33
N THR A 40 -17.32 -16.01 -10.62
CA THR A 40 -16.18 -15.92 -9.70
C THR A 40 -14.88 -15.54 -10.40
N TYR A 41 -14.65 -15.99 -11.64
CA TYR A 41 -13.47 -15.57 -12.40
C TYR A 41 -13.50 -14.09 -12.78
N CYS A 42 -14.67 -13.55 -13.13
CA CYS A 42 -14.84 -12.11 -13.35
C CYS A 42 -14.56 -11.33 -12.06
N ASP A 43 -15.11 -11.79 -10.93
CA ASP A 43 -14.91 -11.14 -9.62
C ASP A 43 -13.42 -11.13 -9.23
N LEU A 44 -12.68 -12.22 -9.52
CA LEU A 44 -11.23 -12.29 -9.29
C LEU A 44 -10.44 -11.28 -10.12
N LEU A 45 -10.82 -11.07 -11.39
CA LEU A 45 -10.15 -10.09 -12.27
C LEU A 45 -10.36 -8.66 -11.77
N LEU A 46 -11.59 -8.32 -11.37
CA LEU A 46 -11.92 -7.00 -10.82
C LEU A 46 -11.23 -6.74 -9.47
N ALA A 47 -11.10 -7.78 -8.63
CA ALA A 47 -10.38 -7.70 -7.37
C ALA A 47 -8.87 -7.49 -7.57
N THR A 48 -8.28 -8.04 -8.62
CA THR A 48 -6.85 -7.82 -8.93
C THR A 48 -6.56 -6.40 -9.40
N GLU A 49 -7.48 -5.72 -10.09
CA GLU A 49 -7.30 -4.31 -10.48
C GLU A 49 -7.40 -3.37 -9.27
N SER A 50 -8.41 -3.59 -8.42
CA SER A 50 -8.63 -2.78 -7.21
C SER A 50 -7.52 -2.94 -6.15
N SER A 51 -6.86 -4.10 -6.08
CA SER A 51 -5.70 -4.30 -5.19
C SER A 51 -4.44 -3.56 -5.66
N SER A 52 -4.33 -3.20 -6.94
CA SER A 52 -3.18 -2.46 -7.47
C SER A 52 -3.22 -0.97 -7.10
N GLU A 53 -4.43 -0.41 -6.92
CA GLU A 53 -4.64 0.98 -6.50
C GLU A 53 -4.53 1.19 -4.99
N ALA A 54 -4.75 0.14 -4.18
CA ALA A 54 -4.62 0.20 -2.73
C ALA A 54 -3.16 0.15 -2.21
N ALA A 55 -2.19 -0.21 -3.06
CA ALA A 55 -0.79 -0.38 -2.65
C ALA A 55 -0.01 0.95 -2.49
N LYS A 56 -0.67 2.12 -2.54
CA LYS A 56 -0.02 3.43 -2.42
C LYS A 56 -0.29 4.20 -1.11
N SER A 57 -1.01 3.64 -0.15
CA SER A 57 -1.31 4.39 1.08
C SER A 57 -1.43 3.54 2.34
N ASP A 58 -0.50 2.61 2.57
CA ASP A 58 -0.34 2.00 3.90
C ASP A 58 1.01 2.41 4.50
N ALA A 59 1.25 3.72 4.55
CA ALA A 59 2.04 4.25 5.66
C ALA A 59 1.13 4.10 6.88
N SER A 60 1.32 3.01 7.61
CA SER A 60 0.68 2.76 8.90
C SER A 60 0.68 4.07 9.70
N ALA A 61 -0.43 4.42 10.35
CA ALA A 61 -0.50 5.60 11.22
C ALA A 61 0.65 5.65 12.25
N MET A 62 1.24 4.48 12.56
CA MET A 62 2.43 4.37 13.40
C MET A 62 3.71 4.85 12.70
N ASP A 63 3.90 4.58 11.40
CA ASP A 63 5.06 5.03 10.61
C ASP A 63 5.04 6.56 10.44
N ILE A 64 3.85 7.15 10.31
CA ILE A 64 3.65 8.62 10.29
C ILE A 64 4.02 9.23 11.65
N LEU A 65 3.56 8.64 12.76
CA LEU A 65 3.88 9.08 14.13
C LEU A 65 5.37 8.95 14.46
N GLU A 66 6.01 7.86 14.02
CA GLU A 66 7.43 7.61 14.26
C GLU A 66 8.32 8.54 13.43
N ARG A 67 7.93 8.82 12.18
CA ARG A 67 8.57 9.86 11.35
C ARG A 67 8.38 11.27 11.94
N GLN A 68 7.22 11.58 12.50
CA GLN A 68 6.98 12.86 13.18
C GLN A 68 7.84 13.00 14.45
N ARG A 69 8.06 11.90 15.18
CA ARG A 69 8.95 11.87 16.35
C ARG A 69 10.43 12.06 15.96
N MET A 70 10.84 11.55 14.80
CA MET A 70 12.20 11.73 14.28
C MET A 70 12.44 13.10 13.62
N MET A 71 11.40 13.76 13.11
CA MET A 71 11.50 15.12 12.54
C MET A 71 11.38 16.24 13.57
N GLY A 72 11.35 15.92 14.87
CA GLY A 72 11.48 16.87 15.98
C GLY A 72 10.57 18.09 15.85
N ASP A 73 9.34 17.97 16.34
CA ASP A 73 8.36 19.04 16.58
C ASP A 73 8.75 20.43 16.04
N LEU A 74 8.50 20.64 14.74
CA LEU A 74 8.69 21.93 14.05
C LEU A 74 7.38 22.73 13.98
N ASP A 75 6.37 22.36 14.75
CA ASP A 75 5.14 23.13 14.89
C ASP A 75 5.15 23.95 16.18
N ASP A 76 6.16 24.82 16.31
CA ASP A 76 6.04 25.98 17.19
C ASP A 76 5.63 27.21 16.38
N ASP A 77 4.55 27.84 16.85
CA ASP A 77 4.21 29.25 16.68
C ASP A 77 3.04 29.61 15.73
N LYS A 78 1.82 29.29 16.21
CA LYS A 78 0.72 30.26 16.18
C LYS A 78 0.04 30.34 17.54
N SER A 79 0.65 31.02 18.51
CA SER A 79 -0.08 31.85 19.51
C SER A 79 0.84 32.57 20.51
N SER A 80 1.17 33.82 20.17
CA SER A 80 1.10 35.01 21.07
C SER A 80 1.70 34.97 22.49
N ALA A 81 2.91 35.53 22.67
CA ALA A 81 3.33 36.39 23.81
C ALA A 81 4.83 36.82 23.69
N PRO A 82 5.28 37.95 24.30
CA PRO A 82 6.50 38.63 23.89
C PRO A 82 7.81 38.03 24.41
N ARG A 83 8.80 38.08 23.53
CA ARG A 83 10.21 37.67 23.63
C ARG A 83 10.91 38.05 24.94
N GLN A 84 11.49 37.06 25.61
CA GLN A 84 12.62 37.26 26.53
C GLN A 84 13.95 36.92 25.83
N PRO A 85 15.06 37.61 26.17
CA PRO A 85 16.31 37.47 25.44
C PRO A 85 17.04 36.17 25.76
N LYS A 86 17.53 35.55 24.67
CA LYS A 86 18.27 34.29 24.59
C LYS A 86 19.43 34.24 25.59
N ARG A 87 19.41 33.25 26.48
CA ARG A 87 20.64 32.78 27.14
C ARG A 87 21.22 31.69 26.24
N SER A 88 22.45 31.92 25.77
CA SER A 88 23.27 30.94 25.07
C SER A 88 23.26 29.62 25.84
N ALA A 89 23.03 28.51 25.14
CA ALA A 89 23.07 27.16 25.71
C ALA A 89 24.51 26.59 25.76
N TYR A 90 25.51 27.42 25.48
CA TYR A 90 26.92 27.04 25.50
C TYR A 90 27.63 27.80 26.62
N ASP A 91 28.30 27.04 27.50
CA ASP A 91 29.29 27.53 28.43
C ASP A 91 30.57 27.89 27.63
N ASP A 92 31.23 28.99 27.95
CA ASP A 92 32.35 29.56 27.17
C ASP A 92 33.65 28.71 27.27
N ASP A 93 33.60 27.62 28.06
CA ASP A 93 34.71 26.68 28.31
C ASP A 93 34.63 25.36 27.51
N ASP A 94 33.52 25.10 26.80
CA ASP A 94 33.40 23.90 25.95
C ASP A 94 33.93 24.21 24.54
N LYS A 95 35.25 24.43 24.44
CA LYS A 95 35.97 24.35 23.17
C LYS A 95 36.20 22.87 22.85
N PRO A 96 35.46 22.25 21.91
CA PRO A 96 35.97 21.04 21.30
C PRO A 96 37.23 21.43 20.55
N ASP A 97 38.39 20.93 20.98
CA ASP A 97 39.57 20.86 20.13
C ASP A 97 39.12 20.13 18.87
N SER A 98 38.96 20.90 17.79
CA SER A 98 38.63 20.40 16.47
C SER A 98 39.84 19.64 15.93
N ASP A 99 40.07 18.44 16.44
CA ASP A 99 41.11 17.54 15.97
C ASP A 99 40.58 16.75 14.77
N SER A 100 40.78 17.37 13.60
CA SER A 100 40.94 16.79 12.27
C SER A 100 40.29 15.42 11.98
N LEU A 101 39.01 15.45 11.59
CA LEU A 101 38.31 14.33 10.93
C LEU A 101 38.71 14.15 9.44
N PHE A 102 39.85 14.70 9.01
CA PHE A 102 40.38 14.58 7.65
C PHE A 102 41.92 14.58 7.67
N ASP A 103 42.53 13.57 8.30
CA ASP A 103 43.92 13.18 7.98
C ASP A 103 43.85 11.85 7.21
N PHE A 104 44.13 11.93 5.90
CA PHE A 104 44.20 10.81 4.96
C PHE A 104 45.65 10.54 4.60
#